data_AF-F9P7A6-F1
#
_entry.id   AF-F9P7A6-F1
#
_cell.length_a   1.000
_cell.length_b   1.000
_cell.length_c   1.000
_cell.angle_alpha   90.00
_cell.angle_beta   90.00
_cell.angle_gamma   90.00
#
_symmetry.space_group_name_H-M   'P 1'
#
loop_
_entity.id
_entity.type
_entity.pdbx_description
1 polymer ?
#
loop_
_entity_poly.entity_id
_entity_poly.type
_entity_poly.pdbx_seq_one_letter_code
_entity_poly.pdbx_strand_id
1 'polypeptide(L)'
;MLKKAYSVETKLACIEMKKAGKSNKVITVKVLEELSEVEQLRLQVQLCMEHHFIYGYRTITRLLKKIHGLIVNCKKVYRIMKENSWLCRARPKKMPNIGQPYYVTENKLERDF
;
A
#
# COMPACT_ATOMS: atom_id res chain seq x y z
N MET A 1 29.33 -1.22 10.45
CA MET A 1 27.98 -0.71 10.80
C MET A 1 27.52 0.22 9.70
N LEU A 2 26.45 -0.10 8.98
CA LEU A 2 25.89 0.78 7.94
C LEU A 2 25.34 2.06 8.61
N LYS A 3 25.88 3.22 8.28
CA LYS A 3 25.34 4.51 8.76
C LYS A 3 23.95 4.69 8.14
N LYS A 4 22.89 4.71 8.97
CA LYS A 4 21.55 5.08 8.48
C LYS A 4 21.60 6.51 7.94
N ALA A 5 21.21 6.68 6.68
CA ALA A 5 21.10 7.99 6.06
C ALA A 5 19.76 8.63 6.47
N TYR A 6 19.82 9.61 7.37
CA TYR A 6 18.64 10.36 7.82
C TYR A 6 18.31 11.49 6.84
N SER A 7 17.01 11.70 6.59
CA SER A 7 16.48 12.82 5.80
C SER A 7 16.89 14.17 6.41
N VAL A 8 17.03 15.21 5.59
CA VAL A 8 17.30 16.59 6.06
C VAL A 8 16.21 17.06 7.04
N GLU A 9 14.96 16.69 6.78
CA GLU A 9 13.81 17.00 7.64
C GLU A 9 13.97 16.39 9.04
N THR A 10 14.35 15.11 9.11
CA THR A 10 14.56 14.43 10.41
C THR A 10 15.72 15.02 11.20
N LYS A 11 16.76 15.53 10.51
CA LYS A 11 17.88 16.23 11.16
C LYS A 11 17.43 17.57 11.72
N LEU A 12 16.61 18.31 10.97
CA LEU A 12 16.05 19.59 11.42
C LEU A 12 15.14 19.41 12.65
N ALA A 13 14.24 18.40 12.62
CA ALA A 13 13.37 18.07 13.75
C ALA A 13 14.16 17.72 15.02
N CYS A 14 15.27 16.98 14.90
CA CYS A 14 16.18 16.71 16.03
C CYS A 14 16.74 18.00 16.64
N ILE A 15 17.16 18.95 15.79
CA ILE A 15 17.74 20.24 16.21
C ILE A 15 16.69 21.08 16.94
N GLU A 16 15.47 21.16 16.42
CA GLU A 16 14.37 21.91 17.04
C GLU A 16 13.99 21.33 18.41
N MET A 17 13.87 20.00 18.50
CA MET A 17 13.62 19.34 19.78
C MET A 17 14.73 19.60 20.80
N LYS A 18 15.98 19.68 20.34
CA LYS A 18 17.12 19.98 21.20
C LYS A 18 17.10 21.43 21.69
N LYS A 19 16.74 22.39 20.82
CA LYS A 19 16.51 23.79 21.18
C LYS A 19 15.38 23.95 22.19
N ALA A 20 14.33 23.13 22.08
CA ALA A 20 13.22 23.08 23.03
C ALA A 20 13.56 22.40 24.37
N GLY A 21 14.85 22.10 24.64
CA GLY A 21 15.30 21.54 25.92
C GLY A 21 15.03 20.05 26.11
N LYS A 22 14.60 19.31 25.07
CA LYS A 22 14.37 17.86 25.20
C LYS A 22 15.70 17.12 25.36
N SER A 23 15.69 16.09 26.21
CA SER A 23 16.85 15.23 26.41
C SER A 23 17.14 14.39 25.16
N ASN A 24 18.41 13.99 24.98
CA ASN A 24 18.80 13.17 23.82
C ASN A 24 18.02 11.85 23.76
N LYS A 25 17.71 11.25 24.92
CA LYS A 25 16.92 10.01 25.00
C LYS A 25 15.50 10.19 24.47
N VAL A 26 14.85 11.32 24.76
CA VAL A 26 13.49 11.60 24.26
C VAL A 26 13.51 11.88 22.76
N ILE A 27 14.54 12.58 22.29
CA ILE A 27 14.74 12.88 20.88
C ILE A 27 14.93 11.59 20.07
N THR A 28 15.81 10.69 20.51
CA THR A 28 16.10 9.46 19.78
C THR A 28 14.89 8.54 19.69
N VAL A 29 14.12 8.40 20.77
CA VAL A 29 12.91 7.55 20.76
C VAL A 29 11.87 8.07 19.77
N LYS A 30 11.57 9.38 19.80
CA LYS A 30 10.58 9.98 18.88
C LYS A 30 11.00 9.86 17.42
N VAL A 31 12.27 10.15 17.13
CA VAL A 31 12.81 10.05 15.78
C VAL A 31 12.78 8.61 15.28
N LEU A 32 13.05 7.63 16.15
CA LEU A 32 12.97 6.21 15.79
C LEU A 32 11.53 5.75 15.52
N GLU A 33 10.56 6.21 16.32
CA GLU A 33 9.14 5.94 16.09
C GLU A 33 8.66 6.53 14.76
N GLU A 34 8.91 7.82 14.51
CA GLU A 34 8.52 8.50 13.28
C GLU A 34 9.14 7.84 12.04
N LEU A 35 10.43 7.48 12.10
CA LEU A 35 11.10 6.76 11.00
C LEU A 35 10.43 5.41 10.72
N SER A 36 10.03 4.68 11.77
CA SER A 36 9.36 3.38 11.60
C SER A 36 8.00 3.50 10.91
N GLU A 37 7.27 4.58 11.17
CA GLU A 37 5.96 4.82 10.53
C GLU A 37 6.10 5.24 9.07
N VAL A 38 7.07 6.11 8.78
CA VAL A 38 7.38 6.54 7.41
C VAL A 38 7.88 5.36 6.57
N GLU A 39 8.71 4.49 7.13
CA GLU A 39 9.16 3.25 6.48
C GLU A 39 7.97 2.30 6.21
N GLN A 40 7.08 2.09 7.17
CA GLN A 40 5.86 1.30 6.99
C GLN A 40 4.98 1.83 5.86
N LEU A 41 4.78 3.15 5.81
CA LEU A 41 4.00 3.82 4.77
C LEU A 41 4.62 3.65 3.39
N ARG A 42 5.93 3.86 3.25
CA ARG A 42 6.65 3.70 1.98
C ARG A 42 6.54 2.28 1.42
N LEU A 43 6.72 1.27 2.27
CA LEU A 43 6.59 -0.13 1.87
C LEU A 43 5.16 -0.45 1.41
N GLN A 44 4.16 0.09 2.13
CA GLN A 44 2.76 -0.08 1.78
C GLN A 44 2.42 0.55 0.42
N VAL A 45 2.94 1.74 0.13
CA VAL A 45 2.80 2.41 -1.18
C VAL A 45 3.38 1.55 -2.30
N GLN A 46 4.61 1.06 -2.11
CA GLN A 46 5.32 0.26 -3.11
C GLN A 46 4.53 -1.00 -3.47
N LEU A 47 4.06 -1.74 -2.46
CA LEU A 47 3.21 -2.93 -2.62
C LEU A 47 1.88 -2.62 -3.34
N CYS A 48 1.23 -1.51 -2.98
CA CYS A 48 -0.01 -1.10 -3.62
C CYS A 48 0.19 -0.76 -5.11
N MET A 49 1.27 -0.06 -5.46
CA MET A 49 1.61 0.29 -6.84
C MET A 49 1.96 -0.95 -7.67
N GLU A 50 2.81 -1.84 -7.13
CA GLU A 50 3.23 -3.08 -7.80
C GLU A 50 2.01 -3.96 -8.15
N HIS A 51 1.04 -4.06 -7.25
CA HIS A 51 -0.18 -4.82 -7.46
C HIS A 51 -1.33 -4.00 -8.07
N HIS A 52 -1.05 -2.82 -8.62
CA HIS A 52 -2.01 -1.97 -9.33
C HIS A 52 -3.28 -1.67 -8.53
N PHE A 53 -3.16 -1.56 -7.21
CA PHE A 53 -4.26 -1.38 -6.25
C PHE A 53 -5.35 -2.46 -6.30
N ILE A 54 -5.06 -3.65 -6.85
CA ILE A 54 -6.01 -4.78 -6.90
C ILE A 54 -6.21 -5.37 -5.50
N TYR A 55 -5.17 -5.35 -4.68
CA TYR A 55 -5.18 -5.96 -3.36
C TYR A 55 -5.78 -5.04 -2.29
N GLY A 56 -6.65 -5.61 -1.45
CA GLY A 56 -7.18 -4.93 -0.28
C GLY A 56 -6.23 -4.98 0.92
N TYR A 57 -6.57 -4.20 1.95
CA TYR A 57 -5.74 -4.06 3.15
C TYR A 57 -5.41 -5.38 3.85
N ARG A 58 -6.32 -6.37 3.84
CA ARG A 58 -6.07 -7.72 4.38
C ARG A 58 -4.89 -8.40 3.71
N THR A 59 -4.86 -8.38 2.38
CA THR A 59 -3.81 -9.00 1.57
C THR A 59 -2.49 -8.24 1.74
N ILE A 60 -2.56 -6.91 1.75
CA ILE A 60 -1.40 -6.04 2.00
C ILE A 60 -0.79 -6.31 3.37
N THR A 61 -1.58 -6.46 4.44
CA THR A 61 -1.04 -6.81 5.78
C THR A 61 -0.33 -8.16 5.77
N ARG A 62 -0.85 -9.14 5.03
CA ARG A 62 -0.19 -10.44 4.86
C ARG A 62 1.14 -10.32 4.10
N LEU A 63 1.19 -9.52 3.05
CA LEU A 63 2.40 -9.29 2.25
C LEU A 63 3.47 -8.55 3.05
N LEU A 64 3.08 -7.53 3.83
CA LEU A 64 3.97 -6.81 4.74
C LEU A 64 4.63 -7.76 5.75
N LYS A 65 3.86 -8.69 6.32
CA LYS A 65 4.41 -9.71 7.23
C LYS A 65 5.34 -10.70 6.52
N LYS A 66 4.98 -11.13 5.30
CA LYS A 66 5.72 -12.16 4.55
C LYS A 66 7.05 -11.64 4.00
N ILE A 67 7.04 -10.46 3.38
CA ILE A 67 8.19 -9.90 2.66
C ILE A 67 9.12 -9.14 3.61
N HIS A 68 8.54 -8.35 4.51
CA HIS A 68 9.30 -7.44 5.36
C HIS A 68 9.34 -7.85 6.84
N GLY A 69 8.69 -8.96 7.22
CA GLY A 69 8.63 -9.40 8.62
C GLY A 69 7.84 -8.45 9.54
N LEU A 70 7.10 -7.48 8.99
CA LEU A 70 6.42 -6.44 9.75
C LEU A 70 5.08 -6.95 10.30
N ILE A 71 4.93 -6.89 11.62
CA ILE A 71 3.66 -7.20 12.30
C ILE A 71 2.91 -5.89 12.52
N VAL A 72 2.08 -5.50 11.56
CA VAL A 72 1.27 -4.28 11.62
C VAL A 72 -0.19 -4.63 11.89
N ASN A 73 -0.87 -3.80 12.69
CA ASN A 73 -2.31 -3.94 12.91
C ASN A 73 -3.08 -3.70 11.59
N CYS A 74 -3.91 -4.66 11.18
CA CYS A 74 -4.73 -4.57 9.97
C CYS A 74 -5.59 -3.30 9.91
N LYS A 75 -6.05 -2.78 11.07
CA LYS A 75 -6.84 -1.54 11.14
C LYS A 75 -6.01 -0.30 10.80
N LYS A 76 -4.73 -0.27 11.18
CA LYS A 76 -3.80 0.82 10.85
C LYS A 76 -3.58 0.87 9.34
N VAL A 77 -3.32 -0.29 8.73
CA VAL A 77 -3.18 -0.44 7.27
C VAL A 77 -4.43 0.08 6.55
N TYR A 78 -5.62 -0.29 7.03
CA TYR A 78 -6.88 0.22 6.46
C TYR A 78 -7.02 1.74 6.56
N ARG A 79 -6.76 2.35 7.73
CA ARG A 79 -6.85 3.82 7.91
C ARG A 79 -5.93 4.55 6.93
N ILE A 80 -4.69 4.09 6.84
CA ILE A 80 -3.70 4.61 5.90
C ILE A 80 -4.18 4.48 4.45
N MET A 81 -4.67 3.30 4.03
CA MET A 81 -5.17 3.12 2.66
C MET A 81 -6.37 4.02 2.37
N LYS A 82 -7.24 4.21 3.37
CA LYS A 82 -8.42 5.06 3.23
C LYS A 82 -8.04 6.53 3.08
N GLU A 83 -7.16 7.05 3.95
CA GLU A 83 -6.69 8.44 3.89
C GLU A 83 -6.00 8.76 2.56
N ASN A 84 -5.24 7.82 2.01
CA ASN A 84 -4.54 8.00 0.74
C ASN A 84 -5.34 7.55 -0.49
N SER A 85 -6.63 7.21 -0.35
CA SER A 85 -7.48 6.72 -1.46
C SER A 85 -6.92 5.51 -2.21
N TRP A 86 -6.20 4.61 -1.52
CA TRP A 86 -5.65 3.36 -2.04
C TRP A 86 -6.55 2.15 -1.78
N LEU A 87 -7.85 2.36 -1.65
CA LEU A 87 -8.79 1.25 -1.52
C LEU A 87 -8.73 0.34 -2.75
N CYS A 88 -9.02 -0.95 -2.53
CA CYS A 88 -8.90 -1.95 -3.59
C CYS A 88 -9.78 -1.60 -4.78
N ARG A 89 -9.18 -1.66 -5.97
CA ARG A 89 -9.86 -1.41 -7.24
C ARG A 89 -10.32 -2.72 -7.84
N ALA A 90 -11.46 -2.66 -8.54
CA ALA A 90 -11.92 -3.79 -9.33
C ALA A 90 -10.85 -4.11 -10.38
N ARG A 91 -10.46 -5.38 -10.44
CA ARG A 91 -9.59 -5.84 -11.52
C ARG A 91 -10.36 -5.70 -12.85
N PRO A 92 -9.82 -5.02 -13.86
CA PRO A 92 -10.47 -4.97 -15.17
C PRO A 92 -10.62 -6.40 -15.69
N LYS A 93 -11.83 -6.72 -16.17
CA LYS A 93 -12.12 -8.02 -16.77
C LYS A 93 -11.25 -8.14 -18.03
N LYS A 94 -10.56 -9.27 -18.19
CA LYS A 94 -9.94 -9.56 -19.49
C LYS A 94 -11.04 -9.59 -20.54
N MET A 95 -10.77 -9.06 -21.73
CA MET A 95 -11.72 -9.17 -22.84
C MET A 95 -12.09 -10.65 -23.00
N PRO A 96 -13.39 -11.00 -23.05
CA PRO A 96 -13.76 -12.37 -23.33
C PRO A 96 -13.10 -12.75 -24.66
N ASN A 97 -12.43 -13.90 -24.70
CA ASN A 97 -12.05 -14.52 -25.97
C ASN A 97 -13.35 -14.99 -26.61
N ILE A 98 -14.07 -14.06 -27.23
CA ILE A 98 -15.13 -14.37 -28.18
C ILE A 98 -14.36 -15.05 -29.30
N GLY A 99 -14.32 -16.38 -29.28
CA GLY A 99 -13.76 -17.14 -30.39
C GLY A 99 -14.52 -16.79 -31.67
N GLN A 100 -14.27 -17.53 -32.75
CA GLN A 100 -15.21 -17.42 -33.86
C GLN A 100 -16.62 -17.76 -33.34
N PRO A 101 -17.65 -16.98 -33.72
CA PRO A 101 -19.01 -17.33 -33.38
C PRO A 101 -19.24 -18.79 -33.81
N TYR A 102 -19.77 -19.61 -32.90
CA TYR A 102 -20.24 -20.94 -33.26
C TYR A 102 -21.22 -20.78 -34.43
N TYR A 103 -21.19 -21.72 -35.39
CA TYR A 103 -21.94 -21.58 -36.65
C TYR A 103 -23.35 -21.07 -36.36
N VAL A 104 -23.68 -19.93 -36.96
CA VAL A 104 -24.99 -19.30 -36.80
C VAL A 104 -25.97 -20.16 -37.60
N THR A 105 -26.81 -20.92 -36.91
CA THR A 105 -27.91 -21.62 -37.57
C THR A 105 -28.98 -20.64 -37.99
N GLU A 106 -29.54 -20.86 -39.18
CA GLU A 106 -30.72 -20.13 -39.64
C GLU A 106 -31.88 -20.30 -38.65
N ASN A 107 -32.65 -19.22 -38.47
CA ASN A 107 -33.85 -19.22 -37.63
C ASN A 107 -34.96 -20.01 -38.33
N LYS A 108 -34.98 -21.32 -38.11
CA LYS A 108 -35.98 -22.25 -38.69
C LYS A 108 -37.42 -21.96 -38.26
N LEU A 109 -37.62 -21.19 -37.20
CA LEU A 109 -38.92 -20.88 -36.64
C LEU A 109 -39.51 -19.58 -37.18
N GLU A 110 -38.76 -18.79 -37.98
CA GLU A 110 -39.15 -17.48 -38.52
C GLU A 110 -39.86 -16.58 -37.50
N ARG A 111 -39.37 -16.61 -36.25
CA ARG A 111 -39.90 -15.77 -35.16
C ARG A 111 -38.95 -14.64 -34.87
N ASP A 112 -39.48 -13.42 -34.83
CA ASP A 112 -38.79 -12.23 -34.37
C ASP A 112 -38.73 -12.22 -32.84
N PHE A 113 -37.53 -12.17 -32.27
CA PHE A 113 -37.25 -12.09 -30.84
C PHE A 113 -36.62 -10.74 -30.48
#